data_AF-A0A952RHS1-F1
#
_entry.id   AF-A0A952RHS1-F1
#
_cell.length_a   1.000
_cell.length_b   1.000
_cell.length_c   1.000
_cell.angle_alpha   90.00
_cell.angle_beta   90.00
_cell.angle_gamma   90.00
#
_symmetry.space_group_name_H-M   'P 1'
#
loop_
_entity.id
_entity.type
_entity.pdbx_description
1 polymer ?
#
loop_
_entity_poly.entity_id
_entity_poly.type
_entity_poly.pdbx_seq_one_letter_code
_entity_poly.pdbx_strand_id
1 'polypeptide(L)'
;MHAERARLRRAYEWGRLRASLPRALVTAAPVAVLAIVIGGAPALVWLPLTVTAWLFAHWRGDPLLRGAYLGFVAGIVTLALPLTILRPCCSPESMAAGMDCCTNPSACWTAGGLLGLALAPFLPNDARRWSTAAGMVIGVASVAVLRCTALFAAEALGLLGGIVAGVLAATLARGSLALRSSSR
;
A
#
# COMPACT_ATOMS: atom_id res chain seq x y z
N MET A 1 -38.70 -16.08 3.25
CA MET A 1 -38.14 -14.72 3.39
C MET A 1 -36.61 -14.64 3.53
N HIS A 2 -35.93 -15.42 4.39
CA HIS A 2 -34.46 -15.32 4.53
C HIS A 2 -33.67 -15.76 3.27
N ALA A 3 -34.11 -16.82 2.59
CA ALA A 3 -33.48 -17.32 1.37
C ALA A 3 -33.52 -16.33 0.19
N GLU A 4 -34.61 -15.57 0.07
CA GLU A 4 -34.82 -14.58 -0.99
C GLU A 4 -33.95 -13.33 -0.77
N ARG A 5 -33.86 -12.84 0.47
CA ARG A 5 -32.90 -11.78 0.85
C ARG A 5 -31.46 -12.19 0.57
N ALA A 6 -31.11 -13.46 0.80
CA ALA A 6 -29.76 -13.97 0.50
C ALA A 6 -29.48 -14.01 -1.01
N ARG A 7 -30.45 -14.42 -1.85
CA ARG A 7 -30.32 -14.37 -3.31
C ARG A 7 -30.13 -12.95 -3.84
N LEU A 8 -30.94 -12.00 -3.37
CA LEU A 8 -30.86 -10.60 -3.77
C LEU A 8 -29.53 -9.96 -3.37
N ARG A 9 -29.01 -10.28 -2.18
CA ARG A 9 -27.68 -9.81 -1.74
C ARG A 9 -26.56 -10.35 -2.64
N ARG A 10 -26.59 -11.64 -2.97
CA ARG A 10 -25.57 -12.23 -3.87
C ARG A 10 -25.62 -11.62 -5.27
N ALA A 11 -26.82 -11.38 -5.81
CA ALA A 11 -26.97 -10.75 -7.12
C ALA A 11 -26.42 -9.32 -7.12
N TYR A 12 -26.68 -8.56 -6.05
CA TYR A 12 -26.12 -7.23 -5.85
C TYR A 12 -24.58 -7.23 -5.71
N GLU A 13 -24.04 -8.12 -4.88
CA GLU A 13 -22.59 -8.26 -4.68
C GLU A 13 -21.87 -8.66 -5.97
N TRP A 14 -22.47 -9.56 -6.76
CA TRP A 14 -21.93 -9.98 -8.05
C TRP A 14 -21.96 -8.87 -9.09
N GLY A 15 -23.05 -8.10 -9.16
CA GLY A 15 -23.15 -6.92 -10.01
C GLY A 15 -22.11 -5.87 -9.66
N ARG A 16 -21.90 -5.63 -8.37
CA ARG A 16 -20.88 -4.71 -7.86
C ARG A 16 -19.46 -5.16 -8.22
N LEU A 17 -19.17 -6.46 -8.09
CA LEU A 17 -17.87 -7.04 -8.43
C LEU A 17 -17.57 -6.90 -9.93
N ARG A 18 -18.54 -7.22 -10.80
CA ARG A 18 -18.41 -7.04 -12.26
C ARG A 18 -18.14 -5.59 -12.66
N ALA A 19 -18.83 -4.63 -12.02
CA ALA A 19 -18.61 -3.21 -12.29
C ALA A 19 -17.24 -2.72 -11.81
N SER A 20 -16.67 -3.32 -10.75
CA SER A 20 -15.34 -2.97 -10.24
C SER A 20 -14.18 -3.52 -11.07
N LEU A 21 -14.37 -4.64 -11.76
CA LEU A 21 -13.32 -5.30 -12.54
C LEU A 21 -12.66 -4.40 -13.60
N PRO A 22 -13.39 -3.73 -14.51
CA PRO A 22 -12.74 -2.88 -15.52
C PRO A 22 -11.99 -1.71 -14.89
N ARG A 23 -12.49 -1.14 -13.79
CA ARG A 23 -11.84 -0.02 -13.08
C ARG A 23 -10.54 -0.47 -12.40
N ALA A 24 -10.57 -1.66 -11.79
CA ALA A 24 -9.38 -2.28 -11.22
C ALA A 24 -8.32 -2.57 -12.28
N LEU A 25 -8.72 -3.04 -13.47
CA LEU A 25 -7.78 -3.28 -14.57
C LEU A 25 -7.17 -1.97 -15.11
N VAL A 26 -7.97 -0.92 -15.28
CA VAL A 26 -7.47 0.40 -15.71
C VAL A 26 -6.47 0.98 -14.70
N THR A 27 -6.71 0.79 -13.40
CA THR A 27 -5.77 1.25 -12.35
C THR A 27 -4.55 0.36 -12.20
N ALA A 28 -4.67 -0.95 -12.44
CA ALA A 28 -3.54 -1.88 -12.41
C ALA A 28 -2.64 -1.76 -13.66
N ALA A 29 -3.17 -1.32 -14.80
CA ALA A 29 -2.42 -1.15 -16.05
C ALA A 29 -1.16 -0.28 -15.92
N PRO A 30 -1.19 0.95 -15.36
CA PRO A 30 0.03 1.73 -15.16
C PRO A 30 1.01 1.04 -14.22
N VAL A 31 0.53 0.29 -13.22
CA VAL A 31 1.38 -0.49 -12.30
C VAL A 31 2.09 -1.61 -13.04
N ALA A 32 1.38 -2.29 -13.96
CA ALA A 32 1.95 -3.31 -14.85
C ALA A 32 3.07 -2.76 -15.71
N VAL A 33 2.84 -1.60 -16.35
CA VAL A 33 3.82 -0.94 -17.20
C VAL A 33 5.04 -0.55 -16.38
N LEU A 34 4.83 0.07 -15.22
CA LEU A 34 5.90 0.47 -14.31
C LEU A 34 6.72 -0.75 -13.82
N ALA A 35 6.05 -1.86 -13.52
CA ALA A 35 6.67 -3.11 -13.12
C ALA A 35 7.59 -3.68 -14.20
N ILE A 36 7.13 -3.69 -15.46
CA ILE A 36 7.92 -4.15 -16.61
C ILE A 36 9.13 -3.25 -16.84
N VAL A 37 8.94 -1.92 -16.78
CA VAL A 37 10.01 -0.95 -17.03
C VAL A 37 11.10 -1.01 -15.96
N ILE A 38 10.73 -1.19 -14.69
CA ILE A 38 11.69 -1.16 -13.57
C ILE A 38 12.29 -2.56 -13.28
N GLY A 39 11.45 -3.60 -13.25
CA GLY A 39 11.83 -4.95 -12.78
C GLY A 39 11.80 -6.04 -13.86
N GLY A 40 11.41 -5.71 -15.09
CA GLY A 40 11.33 -6.66 -16.20
C GLY A 40 10.13 -7.63 -16.14
N ALA A 41 10.13 -8.61 -17.04
CA ALA A 41 9.08 -9.63 -17.15
C ALA A 41 8.77 -10.43 -15.86
N PRO A 42 9.73 -10.79 -14.97
CA PRO A 42 9.40 -11.58 -13.78
C PRO A 42 8.51 -10.81 -12.77
N ALA A 43 8.48 -9.48 -12.83
CA ALA A 43 7.60 -8.67 -11.99
C ALA A 43 6.09 -8.92 -12.29
N LEU A 44 5.76 -9.46 -13.47
CA LEU A 44 4.38 -9.80 -13.86
C LEU A 44 3.74 -10.88 -12.98
N VAL A 45 4.55 -11.70 -12.28
CA VAL A 45 4.03 -12.72 -11.35
C VAL A 45 3.21 -12.09 -10.21
N TRP A 46 3.50 -10.83 -9.86
CA TRP A 46 2.81 -10.11 -8.78
C TRP A 46 1.58 -9.34 -9.24
N LEU A 47 1.36 -9.25 -10.57
CA LEU A 47 0.22 -8.55 -11.14
C LEU A 47 -1.15 -9.02 -10.61
N PRO A 48 -1.39 -10.34 -10.43
CA PRO A 48 -2.65 -10.82 -9.87
C PRO A 48 -2.91 -10.29 -8.45
N LEU A 49 -1.86 -10.13 -7.64
CA LEU A 49 -1.98 -9.56 -6.30
C LEU A 49 -2.36 -8.08 -6.36
N THR A 50 -1.73 -7.32 -7.25
CA THR A 50 -2.06 -5.91 -7.48
C THR A 50 -3.51 -5.77 -7.97
N VAL A 51 -3.92 -6.58 -8.96
CA VAL A 51 -5.29 -6.56 -9.50
C VAL A 51 -6.31 -6.93 -8.42
N THR A 52 -6.05 -7.94 -7.61
CA THR A 52 -6.98 -8.34 -6.53
C THR A 52 -7.08 -7.27 -5.44
N ALA A 53 -5.98 -6.60 -5.08
CA ALA A 53 -5.99 -5.48 -4.15
C ALA A 53 -6.84 -4.30 -4.67
N TRP A 54 -6.68 -3.92 -5.93
CA TRP A 54 -7.47 -2.86 -6.55
C TRP A 54 -8.92 -3.24 -6.80
N LEU A 55 -9.19 -4.51 -7.12
CA LEU A 55 -10.55 -5.04 -7.21
C LEU A 55 -11.24 -4.94 -5.85
N PHE A 56 -10.56 -5.34 -4.78
CA PHE A 56 -11.09 -5.21 -3.41
C PHE A 56 -11.33 -3.75 -3.02
N ALA A 57 -10.40 -2.85 -3.33
CA ALA A 57 -10.53 -1.41 -3.06
C ALA A 57 -11.77 -0.82 -3.74
N HIS A 58 -11.95 -1.09 -5.04
CA HIS A 58 -13.12 -0.65 -5.81
C HIS A 58 -14.41 -1.32 -5.34
N TRP A 59 -14.36 -2.60 -4.99
CA TRP A 59 -15.50 -3.33 -4.47
C TRP A 59 -15.97 -2.76 -3.13
N ARG A 60 -15.06 -2.35 -2.23
CA ARG A 60 -15.46 -1.88 -0.90
C ARG A 60 -15.96 -0.44 -0.87
N GLY A 61 -15.46 0.41 -1.77
CA GLY A 61 -16.00 1.74 -2.04
C GLY A 61 -15.16 2.91 -1.54
N ASP A 62 -15.79 4.07 -1.45
CA ASP A 62 -15.13 5.39 -1.52
C ASP A 62 -14.03 5.67 -0.46
N PRO A 63 -14.24 5.46 0.85
CA PRO A 63 -13.22 5.87 1.83
C PRO A 63 -11.97 4.96 1.82
N LEU A 64 -12.14 3.67 1.49
CA LEU A 64 -11.04 2.74 1.26
C LEU A 64 -10.31 3.08 -0.04
N LEU A 65 -11.06 3.35 -1.11
CA LEU A 65 -10.51 3.68 -2.42
C LEU A 65 -9.70 4.98 -2.40
N ARG A 66 -10.19 6.03 -1.73
CA ARG A 66 -9.44 7.29 -1.53
C ARG A 66 -8.13 7.05 -0.80
N GLY A 67 -8.17 6.25 0.26
CA GLY A 67 -6.98 5.81 0.96
C GLY A 67 -6.01 5.09 0.02
N ALA A 68 -6.51 4.14 -0.76
CA ALA A 68 -5.72 3.37 -1.72
C ALA A 68 -5.04 4.25 -2.77
N TYR A 69 -5.71 5.27 -3.30
CA TYR A 69 -5.06 6.22 -4.22
C TYR A 69 -3.96 7.05 -3.55
N LEU A 70 -4.17 7.53 -2.32
CA LEU A 70 -3.13 8.26 -1.57
C LEU A 70 -1.92 7.37 -1.28
N GLY A 71 -2.18 6.14 -0.86
CA GLY A 71 -1.14 5.13 -0.65
C GLY A 71 -0.41 4.77 -1.94
N PHE A 72 -1.14 4.66 -3.05
CA PHE A 72 -0.58 4.38 -4.36
C PHE A 72 0.40 5.47 -4.81
N VAL A 73 0.02 6.73 -4.69
CA VAL A 73 0.89 7.87 -5.02
C VAL A 73 2.14 7.86 -4.13
N ALA A 74 1.99 7.63 -2.82
CA ALA A 74 3.12 7.48 -1.91
C ALA A 74 4.00 6.26 -2.27
N GLY A 75 3.39 5.17 -2.74
CA GLY A 75 4.07 4.00 -3.30
C GLY A 75 4.90 4.33 -4.55
N ILE A 76 4.37 5.14 -5.46
CA ILE A 76 5.12 5.60 -6.64
C ILE A 76 6.29 6.49 -6.23
N VAL A 77 6.07 7.42 -5.29
CA VAL A 77 7.15 8.28 -4.79
C VAL A 77 8.26 7.45 -4.15
N THR A 78 7.91 6.41 -3.38
CA THR A 78 8.89 5.50 -2.80
C THR A 78 9.59 4.60 -3.84
N LEU A 79 8.92 4.25 -4.94
CA LEU A 79 9.57 3.62 -6.08
C LEU A 79 10.59 4.52 -6.77
N ALA A 80 10.36 5.84 -6.80
CA ALA A 80 11.29 6.79 -7.36
C ALA A 80 12.54 6.99 -6.48
N LEU A 81 12.48 6.61 -5.19
CA LEU A 81 13.66 6.66 -4.32
C LEU A 81 14.72 5.64 -4.78
N PRO A 82 15.98 6.08 -4.95
CA PRO A 82 17.06 5.18 -5.34
C PRO A 82 17.33 4.15 -4.23
N LEU A 83 17.55 2.89 -4.64
CA LEU A 83 17.81 1.77 -3.73
C LEU A 83 19.06 1.99 -2.86
N THR A 84 19.99 2.83 -3.30
CA THR A 84 21.20 3.22 -2.56
C THR A 84 20.90 3.90 -1.23
N ILE A 85 19.75 4.57 -1.08
CA ILE A 85 19.31 5.16 0.19
C ILE A 85 18.74 4.08 1.13
N LEU A 86 18.03 3.08 0.57
CA LEU A 86 17.43 2.00 1.36
C LEU A 86 18.42 0.88 1.70
N ARG A 87 19.47 0.70 0.91
CA ARG A 87 20.55 -0.27 1.11
C ARG A 87 21.92 0.40 0.94
N PRO A 88 22.35 1.21 1.94
CA PRO A 88 23.62 1.92 1.88
C PRO A 88 24.83 0.97 1.84
N CYS A 89 24.63 -0.31 2.20
CA CYS A 89 25.68 -1.33 2.22
C CYS A 89 25.94 -2.01 0.86
N CYS A 90 25.07 -1.79 -0.14
CA CYS A 90 25.23 -2.41 -1.45
C CYS A 90 26.00 -1.49 -2.39
N SER A 91 27.12 -1.97 -2.93
CA SER A 91 27.75 -1.28 -4.06
C SER A 91 26.83 -1.40 -5.28
N PRO A 92 26.73 -0.36 -6.13
CA PRO A 92 25.94 -0.43 -7.37
C PRO A 92 26.38 -1.61 -8.26
N GLU A 93 27.65 -1.99 -8.20
CA GLU A 93 28.22 -3.14 -8.92
C GLU A 93 27.68 -4.48 -8.39
N SER A 94 27.55 -4.65 -7.06
CA SER A 94 26.97 -5.86 -6.48
C SER A 94 25.48 -6.03 -6.77
N MET A 95 24.74 -4.92 -6.91
CA MET A 95 23.33 -4.95 -7.31
C MET A 95 23.16 -5.32 -8.79
N ALA A 96 24.06 -4.85 -9.66
CA ALA A 96 24.09 -5.20 -11.07
C ALA A 96 24.50 -6.67 -11.30
N ALA A 97 25.34 -7.22 -10.43
CA ALA A 97 25.80 -8.60 -10.48
C ALA A 97 24.84 -9.63 -9.88
N GLY A 98 23.69 -9.21 -9.32
CA GLY A 98 22.68 -10.11 -8.74
C GLY A 98 23.15 -10.85 -7.47
N MET A 99 24.13 -10.30 -6.75
CA MET A 99 24.65 -10.90 -5.52
C MET A 99 23.78 -10.54 -4.30
N ASP A 100 23.77 -11.42 -3.30
CA ASP A 100 23.04 -11.24 -2.05
C ASP A 100 23.56 -10.02 -1.27
N CYS A 101 22.79 -8.95 -1.36
CA CYS A 101 22.98 -7.71 -0.63
C CYS A 101 22.71 -7.87 0.87
N CYS A 102 23.41 -7.12 1.72
CA CYS A 102 23.12 -7.07 3.16
C CYS A 102 21.65 -6.70 3.39
N THR A 103 20.88 -7.61 3.99
CA THR A 103 19.51 -7.32 4.41
C THR A 103 19.53 -6.47 5.67
N ASN A 104 18.79 -5.37 5.65
CA ASN A 104 18.61 -4.57 6.86
C ASN A 104 17.12 -4.28 7.09
N PRO A 105 16.38 -5.22 7.72
CA PRO A 105 14.95 -5.06 7.96
C PRO A 105 14.62 -3.82 8.81
N SER A 106 15.56 -3.36 9.65
CA SER A 106 15.38 -2.16 10.47
C SER A 106 15.31 -0.87 9.64
N ALA A 107 16.07 -0.79 8.55
CA ALA A 107 16.07 0.38 7.65
C ALA A 107 14.76 0.46 6.85
N CYS A 108 14.20 -0.70 6.44
CA CYS A 108 12.88 -0.75 5.83
C CYS A 108 11.78 -0.36 6.83
N TRP A 109 11.92 -0.75 8.10
CA TRP A 109 10.99 -0.36 9.14
C TRP A 109 10.97 1.15 9.40
N THR A 110 12.14 1.80 9.46
CA THR A 110 12.21 3.26 9.60
C THR A 110 11.70 3.99 8.37
N ALA A 111 12.06 3.55 7.16
CA ALA A 111 11.54 4.13 5.92
C ALA A 111 10.01 3.99 5.83
N GLY A 112 9.49 2.81 6.17
CA GLY A 112 8.05 2.58 6.28
C GLY A 112 7.40 3.50 7.32
N GLY A 113 8.02 3.66 8.49
CA GLY A 113 7.59 4.56 9.56
C GLY A 113 7.49 6.01 9.11
N LEU A 114 8.53 6.52 8.44
CA LEU A 114 8.55 7.88 7.90
C LEU A 114 7.45 8.08 6.84
N LEU A 115 7.25 7.08 5.96
CA LEU A 115 6.17 7.13 4.98
C LEU A 115 4.80 7.14 5.66
N GLY A 116 4.60 6.31 6.68
CA GLY A 116 3.37 6.27 7.47
C GLY A 116 3.09 7.59 8.18
N LEU A 117 4.11 8.24 8.73
CA LEU A 117 4.03 9.58 9.32
C LEU A 117 3.68 10.64 8.26
N ALA A 118 4.28 10.57 7.07
CA ALA A 118 4.02 11.49 5.97
C ALA A 118 2.59 11.33 5.40
N LEU A 119 2.01 10.14 5.47
CA LEU A 119 0.63 9.85 5.05
C LEU A 119 -0.41 10.24 6.09
N ALA A 120 -0.04 10.25 7.37
CA ALA A 120 -0.94 10.59 8.46
C ALA A 120 -1.69 11.93 8.32
N PRO A 121 -1.12 13.01 7.74
CA PRO A 121 -1.87 14.24 7.52
C PRO A 121 -3.11 14.11 6.63
N PHE A 122 -3.13 13.13 5.74
CA PHE A 122 -4.24 12.90 4.81
C PHE A 122 -5.34 12.01 5.40
N LEU A 123 -5.21 11.56 6.65
CA LEU A 123 -6.25 10.79 7.32
C LEU A 123 -7.39 11.71 7.79
N PRO A 124 -8.65 11.37 7.48
CA PRO A 124 -9.80 12.12 7.99
C PRO A 124 -9.96 11.90 9.50
N ASN A 125 -10.59 12.87 10.18
CA ASN A 125 -10.85 12.82 11.62
C ASN A 125 -12.18 12.14 11.99
N ASP A 126 -12.89 11.56 11.02
CA ASP A 126 -14.20 10.94 11.21
C ASP A 126 -14.11 9.40 11.29
N ALA A 127 -15.26 8.73 11.41
CA ALA A 127 -15.35 7.27 11.49
C ALA A 127 -14.75 6.54 10.27
N ARG A 128 -14.53 7.24 9.15
CA ARG A 128 -13.94 6.67 7.92
C ARG A 128 -12.43 6.53 8.01
N ARG A 129 -11.78 7.13 9.01
CA ARG A 129 -10.33 7.11 9.22
C ARG A 129 -9.69 5.74 9.04
N TRP A 130 -10.24 4.72 9.70
CA TRP A 130 -9.67 3.36 9.64
C TRP A 130 -9.78 2.74 8.26
N SER A 131 -10.89 3.00 7.55
CA SER A 131 -11.02 2.55 6.15
C SER A 131 -10.04 3.28 5.23
N THR A 132 -9.80 4.58 5.43
CA THR A 132 -8.81 5.32 4.64
C THR A 132 -7.38 4.88 4.95
N ALA A 133 -7.04 4.64 6.22
CA ALA A 133 -5.74 4.09 6.63
C ALA A 133 -5.47 2.71 6.01
N ALA A 134 -6.45 1.80 6.10
CA ALA A 134 -6.35 0.48 5.47
C ALA A 134 -6.18 0.61 3.95
N GLY A 135 -6.89 1.56 3.33
CA GLY A 135 -6.74 1.89 1.92
C GLY A 135 -5.30 2.30 1.60
N MET A 136 -4.73 3.25 2.36
CA MET A 136 -3.36 3.72 2.17
C MET A 136 -2.35 2.58 2.23
N VAL A 137 -2.48 1.68 3.21
CA VAL A 137 -1.61 0.50 3.33
C VAL A 137 -1.74 -0.40 2.09
N ILE A 138 -2.96 -0.68 1.63
CA ILE A 138 -3.19 -1.46 0.40
C ILE A 138 -2.57 -0.77 -0.82
N GLY A 139 -2.75 0.54 -0.95
CA GLY A 139 -2.19 1.34 -2.03
C GLY A 139 -0.68 1.28 -2.08
N VAL A 140 -0.01 1.54 -0.94
CA VAL A 140 1.46 1.47 -0.86
C VAL A 140 1.93 0.03 -1.13
N ALA A 141 1.30 -0.97 -0.52
CA ALA A 141 1.68 -2.37 -0.69
C ALA A 141 1.58 -2.81 -2.15
N SER A 142 0.54 -2.38 -2.88
CA SER A 142 0.33 -2.73 -4.29
C SER A 142 1.49 -2.31 -5.20
N VAL A 143 2.25 -1.30 -4.79
CA VAL A 143 3.38 -0.72 -5.52
C VAL A 143 4.72 -1.18 -4.93
N ALA A 144 4.82 -1.21 -3.60
CA ALA A 144 6.02 -1.64 -2.88
C ALA A 144 6.38 -3.09 -3.20
N VAL A 145 5.39 -3.96 -3.44
CA VAL A 145 5.62 -5.36 -3.84
C VAL A 145 6.45 -5.46 -5.12
N LEU A 146 6.35 -4.49 -6.04
CA LEU A 146 7.16 -4.47 -7.26
C LEU A 146 8.65 -4.30 -7.00
N ARG A 147 9.02 -3.56 -5.94
CA ARG A 147 10.39 -3.51 -5.44
C ARG A 147 10.73 -4.75 -4.64
N CYS A 148 9.77 -5.30 -3.90
CA CYS A 148 9.99 -6.45 -3.02
C CYS A 148 10.33 -7.75 -3.74
N THR A 149 10.20 -7.84 -5.06
CA THR A 149 10.80 -8.93 -5.84
C THR A 149 12.31 -8.99 -5.71
N ALA A 150 12.95 -7.85 -5.40
CA ALA A 150 14.37 -7.71 -5.07
C ALA A 150 14.64 -7.57 -3.56
N LEU A 151 13.60 -7.50 -2.71
CA LEU A 151 13.73 -7.48 -1.25
C LEU A 151 13.45 -8.86 -0.64
N PHE A 152 14.21 -9.24 0.39
CA PHE A 152 13.91 -10.44 1.16
C PHE A 152 12.58 -10.26 1.90
N ALA A 153 11.83 -11.34 2.12
CA ALA A 153 10.51 -11.28 2.77
C ALA A 153 10.48 -10.48 4.09
N ALA A 154 11.59 -10.51 4.85
CA ALA A 154 11.76 -9.75 6.09
C ALA A 154 11.75 -8.23 5.90
N GLU A 155 12.28 -7.72 4.80
CA GLU A 155 12.34 -6.29 4.52
C GLU A 155 10.99 -5.74 4.05
N ALA A 156 10.24 -6.54 3.28
CA ALA A 156 8.85 -6.22 2.91
C ALA A 156 7.96 -6.12 4.16
N LEU A 157 8.10 -7.06 5.09
CA LEU A 157 7.44 -7.02 6.39
C LEU A 157 7.89 -5.83 7.25
N GLY A 158 9.18 -5.49 7.20
CA GLY A 158 9.73 -4.29 7.84
C GLY A 158 9.04 -3.02 7.34
N LEU A 159 8.96 -2.82 6.02
CA LEU A 159 8.32 -1.66 5.41
C LEU A 159 6.83 -1.56 5.77
N LEU A 160 6.09 -2.67 5.63
CA LEU A 160 4.67 -2.72 5.99
C LEU A 160 4.44 -2.44 7.48
N GLY A 161 5.24 -3.07 8.35
CA GLY A 161 5.21 -2.85 9.79
C GLY A 161 5.51 -1.41 10.17
N GLY A 162 6.50 -0.79 9.51
CA GLY A 162 6.83 0.62 9.65
C GLY A 162 5.66 1.53 9.27
N ILE A 163 5.04 1.31 8.10
CA ILE A 163 3.90 2.12 7.64
C ILE A 163 2.75 2.06 8.65
N VAL A 164 2.41 0.85 9.11
CA VAL A 164 1.37 0.65 10.12
C VAL A 164 1.74 1.37 11.42
N ALA A 165 2.96 1.20 11.90
CA ALA A 165 3.44 1.85 13.12
C ALA A 165 3.43 3.39 13.01
N GLY A 166 3.88 3.95 11.89
CA GLY A 166 3.89 5.38 11.63
C GLY A 166 2.48 5.98 11.57
N VAL A 167 1.55 5.30 10.88
CA VAL A 167 0.14 5.70 10.82
C VAL A 167 -0.51 5.66 12.22
N LEU A 168 -0.22 4.62 13.01
CA LEU A 168 -0.71 4.51 14.38
C LEU A 168 -0.11 5.59 15.30
N ALA A 169 1.20 5.82 15.23
CA ALA A 169 1.90 6.82 16.04
C ALA A 169 1.37 8.23 15.76
N ALA A 170 1.25 8.63 14.51
CA ALA A 170 0.66 9.92 14.15
C ALA A 170 -0.82 10.00 14.53
N THR A 171 -1.52 8.87 14.54
CA THR A 171 -2.92 8.81 14.94
C THR A 171 -3.11 9.07 16.42
N LEU A 172 -2.30 8.42 17.26
CA LEU A 172 -2.27 8.63 18.70
C LEU A 172 -1.82 10.06 19.06
N ALA A 173 -0.82 10.59 18.36
CA ALA A 173 -0.33 11.95 18.56
C ALA A 173 -1.45 12.99 18.35
N ARG A 174 -2.24 12.88 17.27
CA ARG A 174 -3.40 13.76 17.03
C ARG A 174 -4.48 13.64 18.10
N GLY A 175 -4.77 12.42 18.56
CA GLY A 175 -5.73 12.20 19.65
C GLY A 175 -5.31 12.90 20.95
N SER A 176 -4.02 12.81 21.30
CA SER A 176 -3.47 13.46 22.50
C SER A 176 -3.53 15.00 22.44
N LEU A 177 -3.32 15.58 21.25
CA LEU A 177 -3.41 17.02 21.03
C LEU A 177 -4.86 17.53 21.15
N ALA A 178 -5.84 16.79 20.61
CA ALA A 178 -7.26 17.15 20.70
C ALA A 178 -7.78 17.10 22.15
N LEU A 179 -7.32 16.14 22.95
CA LEU A 179 -7.66 16.06 24.38
C LEU A 179 -7.09 17.24 25.18
N ARG A 180 -5.86 17.66 24.88
CA ARG A 180 -5.22 18.83 25.52
C ARG A 180 -5.87 20.16 25.16
N SER A 181 -6.45 20.30 23.96
CA SER A 181 -7.15 21.53 23.58
C SER A 181 -8.53 21.65 24.24
N SER A 182 -9.15 20.54 24.64
CA SER A 182 -10.47 20.54 25.31
C SER A 182 -10.39 20.86 26.81
N SER A 183 -9.20 20.84 27.40
CA SER A 183 -8.97 21.10 28.82
C SER A 183 -8.52 22.53 29.12
N ARG A 184 -8.56 23.43 28.12
CA ARG A 184 -8.38 24.87 28.27
C ARG A 184 -9.68 25.58 27.91
#